data_AF-A0A200QHR6-F1
#
_entry.id   AF-A0A200QHR6-F1
#
_cell.length_a   1.000
_cell.length_b   1.000
_cell.length_c   1.000
_cell.angle_alpha   90.00
_cell.angle_beta   90.00
_cell.angle_gamma   90.00
#
_symmetry.space_group_name_H-M   'P 1'
#
loop_
_entity.id
_entity.type
_entity.pdbx_description
1 polymer ?
#
loop_
_entity_poly.entity_id
_entity_poly.type
_entity_poly.pdbx_seq_one_letter_code
_entity_poly.pdbx_strand_id
1 'polypeptide(L)'
;MGILGKNKILPMFETSKARPRHRLLKSIARLIPRYERCTFDECEVFSGIFGNTFWHENVSPTMHHWLNKQSLPKLPMSALPHLRKICLAGFIVNSKGKNTYLIHTERMTLPTTYISGGRSLLVTPQTSFLANQYMKLHQPGYKHTRVVVEDFGHSDILIGEESWKKVFPHILSHIKSSEEERIDVVGSIQESKYRKEALSWGDDPYGEGNGRFGRRFDRC
;
A
#
# COMPACT_ATOMS: atom_id res chain seq x y z
N MET A 1 -20.14 4.47 -5.44
CA MET A 1 -20.61 3.58 -4.35
C MET A 1 -22.11 3.25 -4.41
N GLY A 2 -22.86 3.74 -5.40
CA GLY A 2 -24.32 3.49 -5.51
C GLY A 2 -24.71 2.01 -5.59
N ILE A 3 -23.87 1.16 -6.19
CA ILE A 3 -24.14 -0.27 -6.38
C ILE A 3 -24.20 -1.05 -5.05
N LEU A 4 -23.39 -0.70 -4.04
CA LEU A 4 -23.41 -1.37 -2.73
C LEU A 4 -24.58 -0.87 -1.84
N GLY A 5 -25.11 0.32 -2.13
CA GLY A 5 -26.14 0.98 -1.31
C GLY A 5 -25.74 1.09 0.17
N LYS A 6 -26.69 0.87 1.08
CA LYS A 6 -26.44 0.93 2.54
C LYS A 6 -25.57 -0.21 3.09
N ASN A 7 -25.42 -1.33 2.36
CA ASN A 7 -24.59 -2.45 2.84
C ASN A 7 -23.17 -2.29 2.29
N LYS A 8 -22.26 -1.91 3.17
CA LYS A 8 -20.86 -1.66 2.81
C LYS A 8 -19.97 -2.91 2.98
N ILE A 9 -20.56 -4.08 3.19
CA ILE A 9 -19.83 -5.35 3.32
C ILE A 9 -20.20 -6.25 2.14
N LEU A 10 -19.22 -6.59 1.32
CA LEU A 10 -19.36 -7.53 0.22
C LEU A 10 -19.07 -8.95 0.74
N PRO A 11 -20.07 -9.85 0.80
CA PRO A 11 -19.80 -11.26 1.13
C PRO A 11 -19.00 -11.91 0.00
N MET A 12 -17.88 -12.56 0.33
CA MET A 12 -16.97 -13.10 -0.68
C MET A 12 -17.26 -14.57 -1.00
N PHE A 13 -17.48 -15.40 0.02
CA PHE A 13 -17.76 -16.83 -0.18
C PHE A 13 -19.08 -17.06 -0.92
N GLU A 14 -19.10 -18.06 -1.80
CA GLU A 14 -20.29 -18.46 -2.57
C GLU A 14 -21.47 -18.83 -1.68
N THR A 15 -21.20 -19.46 -0.53
CA THR A 15 -22.21 -19.89 0.45
C THR A 15 -22.88 -18.73 1.18
N SER A 16 -22.36 -17.50 1.05
CA SER A 16 -22.91 -16.34 1.73
C SER A 16 -24.11 -15.75 0.99
N LYS A 17 -25.18 -15.41 1.73
CA LYS A 17 -26.39 -14.76 1.19
C LYS A 17 -26.06 -13.40 0.54
N ALA A 18 -25.82 -13.42 -0.77
CA ALA A 18 -25.50 -12.22 -1.56
C ALA A 18 -26.77 -11.58 -2.15
N ARG A 19 -26.92 -10.27 -1.97
CA ARG A 19 -28.00 -9.49 -2.61
C ARG A 19 -27.73 -9.36 -4.12
N PRO A 20 -28.75 -9.11 -4.96
CA PRO A 20 -28.56 -8.97 -6.42
C PRO A 20 -27.47 -7.97 -6.82
N ARG A 21 -27.41 -6.82 -6.13
CA ARG A 21 -26.39 -5.80 -6.34
C ARG A 21 -24.96 -6.25 -6.01
N HIS A 22 -24.79 -7.16 -5.04
CA HIS A 22 -23.50 -7.74 -4.73
C HIS A 22 -23.07 -8.71 -5.83
N ARG A 23 -24.01 -9.50 -6.37
CA ARG A 23 -23.75 -10.39 -7.51
C ARG A 23 -23.36 -9.61 -8.76
N LEU A 24 -24.04 -8.50 -9.03
CA LEU A 24 -23.67 -7.58 -10.11
C LEU A 24 -22.25 -7.05 -9.92
N LEU A 25 -21.91 -6.54 -8.73
CA LEU A 25 -20.57 -6.03 -8.44
C LEU A 25 -19.49 -7.10 -8.61
N LYS A 26 -19.72 -8.33 -8.12
CA LYS A 26 -18.80 -9.46 -8.33
C LYS A 26 -18.61 -9.76 -9.81
N SER A 27 -19.69 -9.75 -10.58
CA SER A 27 -19.65 -10.03 -12.02
C SER A 27 -18.84 -8.96 -12.76
N ILE A 28 -19.06 -7.68 -12.44
CA ILE A 28 -18.24 -6.58 -12.98
C ILE A 28 -16.78 -6.77 -12.58
N ALA A 29 -16.50 -7.07 -11.31
CA ALA A 29 -15.14 -7.26 -10.83
C ALA A 29 -14.40 -8.30 -11.67
N ARG A 30 -14.99 -9.48 -11.90
CA ARG A 30 -14.41 -10.58 -12.71
C ARG A 30 -14.07 -10.19 -14.15
N LEU A 31 -14.78 -9.21 -14.72
CA LEU A 31 -14.56 -8.77 -16.11
C LEU A 31 -13.45 -7.72 -16.25
N ILE A 32 -12.97 -7.15 -15.14
CA ILE A 32 -11.90 -6.15 -15.17
C ILE A 32 -10.59 -6.81 -15.67
N PRO A 33 -9.95 -6.26 -16.73
CA PRO A 33 -8.68 -6.77 -17.26
C PRO A 33 -7.55 -6.73 -16.23
N ARG A 34 -6.72 -7.78 -16.19
CA ARG A 34 -5.65 -7.97 -15.19
C ARG A 34 -4.50 -8.79 -15.73
N TYR A 35 -3.38 -8.73 -15.01
CA TYR A 35 -2.15 -9.45 -15.33
C TYR A 35 -2.22 -10.95 -15.07
N GLU A 36 -2.92 -11.38 -14.01
CA GLU A 36 -3.11 -12.80 -13.69
C GLU A 36 -4.60 -13.13 -13.53
N ARG A 37 -4.92 -14.40 -13.82
CA ARG A 37 -6.25 -14.97 -13.61
C ARG A 37 -6.15 -16.18 -12.70
N CYS A 38 -7.21 -16.43 -11.96
CA CYS A 38 -7.27 -17.47 -10.95
C CYS A 38 -8.53 -18.33 -11.11
N THR A 39 -8.44 -19.58 -10.67
CA THR A 39 -9.58 -20.50 -10.62
C THR A 39 -10.47 -20.27 -9.39
N PHE A 40 -9.96 -19.60 -8.35
CA PHE A 40 -10.74 -19.24 -7.17
C PHE A 40 -11.59 -18.00 -7.44
N ASP A 41 -12.91 -18.14 -7.34
CA ASP A 41 -13.86 -17.03 -7.54
C ASP A 41 -13.60 -15.85 -6.60
N GLU A 42 -13.20 -16.13 -5.35
CA GLU A 42 -12.90 -15.10 -4.37
C GLU A 42 -11.68 -14.27 -4.78
N CYS A 43 -10.64 -14.92 -5.31
CA CYS A 43 -9.44 -14.24 -5.82
C CYS A 43 -9.80 -13.38 -7.04
N GLU A 44 -10.61 -13.93 -7.94
CA GLU A 44 -11.12 -13.23 -9.11
C GLU A 44 -11.94 -11.99 -8.74
N VAL A 45 -12.81 -12.05 -7.74
CA VAL A 45 -13.55 -10.87 -7.28
C VAL A 45 -12.63 -9.88 -6.58
N PHE A 46 -11.76 -10.36 -5.67
CA PHE A 46 -10.89 -9.53 -4.85
C PHE A 46 -9.92 -8.72 -5.70
N SER A 47 -9.20 -9.39 -6.59
CA SER A 47 -8.26 -8.74 -7.50
C SER A 47 -8.95 -7.82 -8.51
N GLY A 48 -10.27 -7.93 -8.70
CA GLY A 48 -11.03 -7.03 -9.58
C GLY A 48 -11.34 -5.71 -8.93
N ILE A 49 -11.47 -5.72 -7.61
CA ILE A 49 -11.73 -4.53 -6.81
C ILE A 49 -10.43 -3.77 -6.56
N PHE A 50 -9.32 -4.47 -6.31
CA PHE A 50 -8.06 -3.86 -5.87
C PHE A 50 -6.90 -3.96 -6.87
N GLY A 51 -7.05 -4.71 -7.96
CA GLY A 51 -5.91 -5.18 -8.77
C GLY A 51 -5.20 -6.36 -8.12
N ASN A 52 -4.14 -6.85 -8.76
CA ASN A 52 -3.28 -7.90 -8.19
C ASN A 52 -2.62 -7.40 -6.90
N THR A 53 -3.15 -7.82 -5.76
CA THR A 53 -2.62 -7.43 -4.43
C THR A 53 -1.41 -8.26 -4.04
N PHE A 54 -1.33 -9.49 -4.53
CA PHE A 54 -0.20 -10.40 -4.44
C PHE A 54 0.04 -11.03 -5.81
N TRP A 55 1.23 -11.57 -6.03
CA TRP A 55 1.55 -12.36 -7.22
C TRP A 55 1.47 -13.84 -6.88
N HIS A 56 0.79 -14.63 -7.72
CA HIS A 56 0.55 -16.04 -7.40
C HIS A 56 1.86 -16.83 -7.29
N GLU A 57 2.88 -16.46 -8.05
CA GLU A 57 4.21 -17.06 -7.98
C GLU A 57 4.93 -16.85 -6.63
N ASN A 58 4.55 -15.81 -5.87
CA ASN A 58 5.18 -15.47 -4.59
C ASN A 58 4.44 -16.07 -3.39
N VAL A 59 3.27 -16.68 -3.58
CA VAL A 59 2.42 -17.17 -2.49
C VAL A 59 2.26 -18.68 -2.60
N SER A 60 2.57 -19.40 -1.53
CA SER A 60 2.44 -20.86 -1.52
C SER A 60 0.99 -21.30 -1.78
N PRO A 61 0.76 -22.48 -2.39
CA PRO A 61 -0.59 -22.98 -2.65
C PRO A 61 -1.47 -23.04 -1.40
N THR A 62 -0.88 -23.41 -0.26
CA THR A 62 -1.56 -23.46 1.04
C THR A 62 -2.00 -22.09 1.52
N MET A 63 -1.12 -21.08 1.42
CA MET A 63 -1.46 -19.70 1.80
C MET A 63 -2.53 -19.13 0.86
N HIS A 64 -2.40 -19.36 -0.45
CA HIS A 64 -3.38 -18.93 -1.43
C HIS A 64 -4.76 -19.57 -1.19
N HIS A 65 -4.82 -20.87 -0.88
CA HIS A 65 -6.05 -21.54 -0.49
C HIS A 65 -6.66 -20.95 0.79
N TRP A 66 -5.84 -20.75 1.83
CA TRP A 66 -6.28 -20.19 3.11
C TRP A 66 -6.87 -18.79 2.95
N LEU A 67 -6.22 -17.92 2.18
CA LEU A 67 -6.71 -16.56 1.90
C LEU A 67 -8.12 -16.58 1.29
N ASN A 68 -8.31 -17.41 0.28
CA ASN A 68 -9.54 -17.42 -0.52
C ASN A 68 -10.69 -18.20 0.12
N LYS A 69 -10.41 -19.23 0.92
CA LYS A 69 -11.45 -20.10 1.49
C LYS A 69 -11.66 -19.94 2.99
N GLN A 70 -10.76 -19.26 3.70
CA GLN A 70 -10.84 -19.13 5.16
C GLN A 70 -10.73 -17.67 5.63
N SER A 71 -9.73 -16.93 5.14
CA SER A 71 -9.40 -15.59 5.66
C SER A 71 -10.33 -14.47 5.21
N LEU A 72 -10.90 -14.58 4.00
CA LEU A 72 -11.68 -13.50 3.38
C LEU A 72 -13.19 -13.82 3.27
N PRO A 73 -13.95 -14.02 4.36
CA PRO A 73 -15.40 -14.26 4.25
C PRO A 73 -16.18 -13.00 3.84
N LYS A 74 -15.68 -11.82 4.22
CA LYS A 74 -16.37 -10.52 4.09
C LYS A 74 -15.37 -9.44 3.74
N LEU A 75 -15.65 -8.68 2.68
CA LEU A 75 -14.83 -7.56 2.26
C LEU A 75 -15.48 -6.22 2.64
N PRO A 76 -14.89 -5.44 3.58
CA PRO A 76 -15.40 -4.13 3.94
C PRO A 76 -15.08 -3.11 2.83
N MET A 77 -16.13 -2.63 2.18
CA MET A 77 -16.04 -1.66 1.09
C MET A 77 -16.19 -0.21 1.58
N SER A 78 -16.42 -0.02 2.89
CA SER A 78 -16.77 1.28 3.49
C SER A 78 -15.70 2.36 3.34
N ALA A 79 -14.42 1.96 3.21
CA ALA A 79 -13.29 2.87 3.09
C ALA A 79 -13.12 3.46 1.67
N LEU A 80 -13.63 2.79 0.63
CA LEU A 80 -13.42 3.19 -0.77
C LEU A 80 -13.84 4.64 -1.12
N PRO A 81 -14.95 5.21 -0.59
CA PRO A 81 -15.29 6.60 -0.85
C PRO A 81 -14.26 7.59 -0.31
N HIS A 82 -13.62 7.25 0.82
CA HIS A 82 -12.58 8.09 1.40
C HIS A 82 -11.27 7.90 0.64
N LEU A 83 -10.91 6.67 0.27
CA LEU A 83 -9.79 6.41 -0.64
C LEU A 83 -9.93 7.21 -1.94
N ARG A 84 -11.12 7.26 -2.55
CA ARG A 84 -11.38 8.12 -3.72
C ARG A 84 -11.05 9.59 -3.44
N LYS A 85 -11.41 10.13 -2.28
CA LYS A 85 -11.09 11.53 -1.92
C LYS A 85 -9.58 11.74 -1.80
N ILE A 86 -8.86 10.79 -1.22
CA ILE A 86 -7.39 10.81 -1.12
C ILE A 86 -6.77 10.79 -2.51
N CYS A 87 -7.21 9.86 -3.39
CA CYS A 87 -6.72 9.77 -4.77
C CYS A 87 -6.98 11.06 -5.56
N LEU A 88 -8.16 11.67 -5.42
CA LEU A 88 -8.50 12.91 -6.13
C LEU A 88 -7.72 14.13 -5.59
N ALA A 89 -7.40 14.15 -4.29
CA ALA A 89 -6.60 15.21 -3.69
C ALA A 89 -5.11 15.08 -4.03
N GLY A 90 -4.62 13.86 -4.30
CA GLY A 90 -3.20 13.57 -4.50
C GLY A 90 -2.39 13.50 -3.20
N PHE A 91 -3.03 13.64 -2.04
CA PHE A 91 -2.42 13.51 -0.71
C PHE A 91 -3.47 13.09 0.32
N ILE A 92 -3.02 12.71 1.52
CA ILE A 92 -3.91 12.23 2.59
C ILE A 92 -4.80 13.36 3.14
N VAL A 93 -6.11 13.15 3.10
CA VAL A 93 -7.14 14.07 3.58
C VAL A 93 -8.07 13.36 4.55
N ASN A 94 -8.80 14.10 5.39
CA ASN A 94 -9.81 13.50 6.27
C ASN A 94 -11.10 13.08 5.52
N SER A 95 -12.06 12.54 6.25
CA SER A 95 -13.34 12.07 5.69
C SER A 95 -14.17 13.19 5.01
N LYS A 96 -13.93 14.46 5.34
CA LYS A 96 -14.53 15.65 4.70
C LYS A 96 -13.71 16.15 3.51
N GLY A 97 -12.56 15.55 3.21
CA GLY A 97 -11.66 15.97 2.14
C GLY A 97 -10.74 17.14 2.50
N LYS A 98 -10.63 17.49 3.79
CA LYS A 98 -9.76 18.60 4.24
C LYS A 98 -8.35 18.09 4.57
N ASN A 99 -7.34 18.92 4.28
CA ASN A 99 -5.97 18.70 4.73
C ASN A 99 -5.89 18.92 6.25
N THR A 100 -5.86 17.85 7.03
CA THR A 100 -5.73 17.94 8.50
C THR A 100 -4.62 17.06 9.07
N TYR A 101 -4.05 16.16 8.26
CA TYR A 101 -3.01 15.23 8.71
C TYR A 101 -1.61 15.76 8.44
N LEU A 102 -1.42 16.56 7.38
CA LEU A 102 -0.10 17.03 6.95
C LEU A 102 0.25 18.44 7.44
N ILE A 103 -0.62 19.07 8.24
CA ILE A 103 -0.43 20.44 8.75
C ILE A 103 0.51 20.54 9.96
N HIS A 104 0.73 19.43 10.66
CA HIS A 104 1.49 19.36 11.91
C HIS A 104 2.54 18.25 11.86
N THR A 105 3.43 18.31 10.86
CA THR A 105 4.46 17.28 10.66
C THR A 105 5.42 17.15 11.82
N GLU A 106 5.62 18.23 12.57
CA GLU A 106 6.44 18.29 13.79
C GLU A 106 6.00 17.30 14.87
N ARG A 107 4.80 16.70 14.76
CA ARG A 107 4.28 15.72 15.71
C ARG A 107 4.62 14.27 15.34
N MET A 108 5.24 14.02 14.18
CA MET A 108 5.63 12.69 13.72
C MET A 108 7.10 12.41 14.03
N THR A 109 7.50 12.59 15.29
CA THR A 109 8.87 12.51 15.78
C THR A 109 9.29 11.05 16.05
N LEU A 110 9.36 10.24 14.98
CA LEU A 110 9.77 8.85 15.07
C LEU A 110 10.61 8.43 13.85
N PRO A 111 11.59 7.52 14.03
CA PRO A 111 12.28 6.91 12.90
C PRO A 111 11.28 6.09 12.08
N THR A 112 11.46 6.06 10.75
CA THR A 112 10.56 5.29 9.86
C THR A 112 11.33 4.48 8.83
N THR A 113 10.80 3.32 8.49
CA THR A 113 11.28 2.49 7.38
C THR A 113 10.12 2.17 6.45
N TYR A 114 10.23 2.59 5.20
CA TYR A 114 9.24 2.33 4.16
C TYR A 114 9.63 1.09 3.36
N ILE A 115 8.79 0.05 3.38
CA ILE A 115 9.01 -1.17 2.61
C ILE A 115 7.89 -1.31 1.60
N SER A 116 8.23 -1.41 0.32
CA SER A 116 7.27 -1.62 -0.77
C SER A 116 7.74 -2.74 -1.70
N GLY A 117 6.80 -3.43 -2.34
CA GLY A 117 7.09 -4.34 -3.43
C GLY A 117 7.32 -3.56 -4.74
N GLY A 118 8.26 -4.00 -5.56
CA GLY A 118 8.58 -3.38 -6.86
C GLY A 118 7.43 -3.49 -7.86
N ARG A 119 6.64 -4.55 -7.77
CA ARG A 119 5.48 -4.84 -8.63
C ARG A 119 4.13 -4.56 -7.98
N SER A 120 4.11 -3.71 -6.97
CA SER A 120 2.88 -3.36 -6.24
C SER A 120 2.03 -2.35 -7.03
N LEU A 121 0.75 -2.68 -7.24
CA LEU A 121 -0.22 -1.80 -7.92
C LEU A 121 -0.95 -0.83 -6.97
N LEU A 122 -1.01 -1.16 -5.67
CA LEU A 122 -1.73 -0.37 -4.67
C LEU A 122 -0.85 0.69 -4.01
N VAL A 123 0.33 0.28 -3.57
CA VAL A 123 1.35 1.13 -2.95
C VAL A 123 2.63 0.94 -3.75
N THR A 124 2.83 1.80 -4.74
CA THR A 124 3.94 1.68 -5.69
C THR A 124 5.27 2.09 -5.03
N PRO A 125 6.42 1.71 -5.61
CA PRO A 125 7.70 2.26 -5.21
C PRO A 125 7.69 3.80 -5.16
N GLN A 126 7.07 4.45 -6.15
CA GLN A 126 6.97 5.92 -6.19
C GLN A 126 6.30 6.50 -4.94
N THR A 127 5.21 5.89 -4.43
CA THR A 127 4.54 6.43 -3.25
C THR A 127 5.36 6.25 -1.97
N SER A 128 6.10 5.15 -1.85
CA SER A 128 7.02 4.94 -0.72
C SER A 128 8.23 5.89 -0.78
N PHE A 129 8.70 6.23 -1.98
CA PHE A 129 9.73 7.25 -2.19
C PHE A 129 9.26 8.62 -1.72
N LEU A 130 8.10 9.07 -2.21
CA LEU A 130 7.54 10.38 -1.84
C LEU A 130 7.31 10.49 -0.32
N ALA A 131 6.80 9.42 0.31
CA ALA A 131 6.61 9.39 1.76
C ALA A 131 7.95 9.44 2.54
N ASN A 132 8.98 8.73 2.07
CA ASN A 132 10.32 8.80 2.67
C ASN A 132 10.92 10.19 2.58
N GLN A 133 10.85 10.83 1.40
CA GLN A 133 11.38 12.18 1.20
C GLN A 133 10.63 13.21 2.03
N TYR A 134 9.30 13.08 2.12
CA TYR A 134 8.49 13.92 2.98
C TYR A 134 8.98 13.88 4.43
N MET A 135 9.21 12.69 4.98
CA MET A 135 9.70 12.57 6.36
C MET A 135 11.13 13.09 6.53
N LYS A 136 12.04 12.79 5.60
CA LYS A 136 13.41 13.34 5.63
C LYS A 136 13.42 14.87 5.65
N LEU A 137 12.56 15.50 4.86
CA LEU A 137 12.44 16.96 4.80
C LEU A 137 11.89 17.54 6.11
N HIS A 138 10.83 16.92 6.65
CA HIS A 138 10.08 17.49 7.78
C HIS A 138 10.54 17.02 9.16
N GLN A 139 11.30 15.92 9.24
CA GLN A 139 11.79 15.29 10.47
C GLN A 139 13.28 14.91 10.34
N PRO A 140 14.18 15.85 10.02
CA PRO A 140 15.59 15.55 9.74
C PRO A 140 16.37 15.03 10.95
N GLY A 141 15.83 15.14 12.17
CA GLY A 141 16.44 14.59 13.38
C GLY A 141 16.26 13.07 13.55
N TYR A 142 15.47 12.42 12.69
CA TYR A 142 15.16 10.99 12.77
C TYR A 142 15.68 10.24 11.55
N LYS A 143 16.02 8.96 11.76
CA LYS A 143 16.42 8.08 10.67
C LYS A 143 15.20 7.62 9.86
N HIS A 144 15.21 7.97 8.58
CA HIS A 144 14.17 7.61 7.62
C HIS A 144 14.75 6.79 6.47
N THR A 145 14.41 5.51 6.40
CA THR A 145 14.93 4.59 5.37
C THR A 145 13.84 4.09 4.43
N ARG A 146 14.25 3.56 3.27
CA ARG A 146 13.37 2.98 2.27
C ARG A 146 14.00 1.72 1.68
N VAL A 147 13.16 0.71 1.45
CA VAL A 147 13.50 -0.56 0.81
C VAL A 147 12.44 -0.91 -0.22
N VAL A 148 12.87 -1.30 -1.42
CA VAL A 148 12.00 -1.86 -2.45
C VAL A 148 12.39 -3.32 -2.67
N VAL A 149 11.42 -4.23 -2.61
CA VAL A 149 11.62 -5.65 -2.87
C VAL A 149 11.08 -5.95 -4.26
N GLU A 150 11.98 -6.07 -5.23
CA GLU A 150 11.66 -5.94 -6.66
C GLU A 150 10.52 -6.85 -7.14
N ASP A 151 10.64 -8.14 -6.87
CA ASP A 151 9.69 -9.13 -7.41
C ASP A 151 8.35 -9.18 -6.66
N PHE A 152 8.18 -8.38 -5.61
CA PHE A 152 7.05 -8.48 -4.69
C PHE A 152 5.90 -7.53 -5.07
N GLY A 153 4.67 -8.00 -4.87
CA GLY A 153 3.44 -7.22 -4.86
C GLY A 153 3.18 -6.56 -3.51
N HIS A 154 1.99 -6.01 -3.33
CA HIS A 154 1.64 -5.28 -2.11
C HIS A 154 1.59 -6.18 -0.86
N SER A 155 0.86 -7.28 -0.95
CA SER A 155 0.66 -8.23 0.15
C SER A 155 1.82 -9.22 0.28
N ASP A 156 2.56 -9.49 -0.79
CA ASP A 156 3.75 -10.37 -0.79
C ASP A 156 4.76 -9.96 0.28
N ILE A 157 4.81 -8.67 0.60
CA ILE A 157 5.65 -8.11 1.68
C ILE A 157 5.40 -8.83 3.00
N LEU A 158 4.18 -9.31 3.28
CA LEU A 158 3.85 -10.00 4.53
C LEU A 158 3.52 -11.48 4.35
N ILE A 159 2.86 -11.85 3.24
CA ILE A 159 2.34 -13.22 3.04
C ILE A 159 3.13 -14.02 2.00
N GLY A 160 4.10 -13.41 1.33
CA GLY A 160 4.92 -14.10 0.34
C GLY A 160 5.77 -15.18 1.00
N GLU A 161 5.97 -16.30 0.33
CA GLU A 161 6.71 -17.47 0.83
C GLU A 161 8.15 -17.10 1.22
N GLU A 162 8.76 -16.20 0.46
CA GLU A 162 10.12 -15.71 0.67
C GLU A 162 10.18 -14.40 1.49
N SER A 163 9.05 -13.92 2.01
CA SER A 163 8.98 -12.66 2.77
C SER A 163 9.84 -12.69 4.03
N TRP A 164 9.86 -13.82 4.74
CA TRP A 164 10.67 -13.96 5.95
C TRP A 164 12.18 -13.81 5.67
N LYS A 165 12.64 -14.11 4.44
CA LYS A 165 14.02 -13.89 4.02
C LYS A 165 14.25 -12.48 3.48
N LYS A 166 13.34 -11.98 2.64
CA LYS A 166 13.54 -10.75 1.86
C LYS A 166 13.01 -9.47 2.52
N VAL A 167 12.09 -9.57 3.47
CA VAL A 167 11.39 -8.42 4.07
C VAL A 167 11.66 -8.33 5.57
N PHE A 168 11.43 -9.42 6.29
CA PHE A 168 11.45 -9.41 7.75
C PHE A 168 12.79 -8.97 8.36
N PRO A 169 13.96 -9.25 7.75
CA PRO A 169 15.23 -8.70 8.23
C PRO A 169 15.27 -7.16 8.25
N HIS A 170 14.59 -6.49 7.30
CA HIS A 170 14.50 -5.02 7.30
C HIS A 170 13.62 -4.49 8.43
N ILE A 171 12.53 -5.19 8.75
CA ILE A 171 11.67 -4.87 9.90
C ILE A 171 12.47 -5.01 11.20
N LEU A 172 13.17 -6.15 11.38
CA LEU A 172 14.00 -6.40 12.55
C LEU A 172 15.15 -5.40 12.68
N SER A 173 15.79 -5.04 11.56
CA SER A 173 16.84 -4.03 11.54
C SER A 173 16.32 -2.66 11.98
N HIS A 174 15.12 -2.27 11.52
CA HIS A 174 14.50 -1.00 11.93
C HIS A 174 14.14 -0.99 13.42
N ILE A 175 13.58 -2.08 13.95
CA ILE A 175 13.26 -2.19 15.37
C ILE A 175 14.53 -2.02 16.21
N LYS A 176 15.58 -2.80 15.91
CA LYS A 176 16.87 -2.71 16.61
C LYS A 176 17.47 -1.30 16.56
N SER A 177 17.55 -0.70 15.38
CA SER A 177 18.14 0.64 15.26
C SER A 177 17.31 1.71 15.98
N SER A 178 16.00 1.54 16.06
CA SER A 178 15.12 2.50 16.75
C SER A 178 15.21 2.37 18.28
N GLU A 179 15.55 1.19 18.79
CA GLU A 179 15.87 0.98 20.20
C GLU A 179 17.23 1.59 20.57
N GLU A 180 18.24 1.41 19.70
CA GLU A 180 19.57 2.00 19.85
C GLU A 180 19.55 3.53 19.78
N GLU A 181 18.85 4.12 18.80
CA GLU A 181 18.71 5.59 18.68
C GLU A 181 18.03 6.23 19.90
N ARG A 182 17.11 5.51 20.57
CA ARG A 182 16.53 5.99 21.83
C ARG A 182 17.55 6.08 22.96
N ILE A 183 18.60 5.27 22.93
CA ILE A 183 19.69 5.28 23.90
C ILE A 183 20.64 6.45 23.57
N ASP A 184 20.94 6.67 22.28
CA ASP A 184 21.88 7.70 21.82
C ASP A 184 21.34 9.14 21.84
N VAL A 185 20.01 9.35 21.78
CA VAL A 185 19.41 10.70 21.92
C VAL A 185 19.64 11.32 23.32
N VAL A 186 20.08 10.53 24.31
CA VAL A 186 20.58 11.03 25.60
C VAL A 186 22.01 11.62 25.48
N GLY A 187 22.70 11.46 24.34
CA GLY A 187 24.06 11.91 24.07
C GLY A 187 24.27 12.47 22.65
N SER A 188 23.73 13.67 22.40
CA SER A 188 24.14 14.70 21.41
C SER A 188 24.81 14.34 20.04
N ILE A 189 24.31 15.03 18.98
CA ILE A 189 24.91 15.33 17.64
C ILE A 189 24.75 14.25 16.54
N GLN A 190 23.55 14.17 15.93
CA GLN A 190 23.32 13.41 14.68
C GLN A 190 22.57 14.21 13.58
N GLU A 191 22.13 15.42 13.91
CA GLU A 191 21.23 16.26 13.08
C GLU A 191 21.88 16.76 11.76
N SER A 192 23.21 16.92 11.73
CA SER A 192 23.90 17.52 10.57
C SER A 192 24.09 16.56 9.39
N LYS A 193 24.14 15.25 9.64
CA LYS A 193 24.32 14.21 8.60
C LYS A 193 23.03 13.99 7.81
N TYR A 194 21.92 13.80 8.51
CA TYR A 194 20.61 13.53 7.91
C TYR A 194 20.07 14.71 7.09
N ARG A 195 20.38 15.94 7.50
CA ARG A 195 19.99 17.15 6.76
C ARG A 195 20.64 17.26 5.36
N LYS A 196 21.87 16.79 5.19
CA LYS A 196 22.56 16.79 3.88
C LYS A 196 21.97 15.76 2.93
N GLU A 197 21.64 14.56 3.42
CA GLU A 197 20.99 13.51 2.63
C GLU A 197 19.55 13.88 2.22
N ALA A 198 18.82 14.63 3.05
CA ALA A 198 17.47 15.11 2.74
C ALA A 198 17.43 16.15 1.61
N LEU A 199 18.52 16.90 1.40
CA LEU A 199 18.61 17.96 0.39
C LEU A 199 19.13 17.47 -0.97
N SER A 200 19.72 16.27 -1.05
CA SER A 200 20.09 15.64 -2.31
C SER A 200 18.87 14.92 -2.90
N TRP A 201 18.11 15.63 -3.73
CA TRP A 201 17.03 15.05 -4.54
C TRP A 201 17.64 14.20 -5.65
N GLY A 202 17.85 12.91 -5.39
CA GLY A 202 18.12 11.92 -6.45
C GLY A 202 16.81 11.43 -7.07
N ASP A 203 16.83 11.16 -8.38
CA ASP A 203 15.70 10.52 -9.08
C ASP A 203 15.46 9.11 -8.52
N ASP A 204 14.19 8.73 -8.31
CA ASP A 204 13.85 7.34 -7.91
C ASP A 204 14.13 6.42 -9.10
N PRO A 205 14.98 5.38 -8.97
CA PRO A 205 15.24 4.43 -10.06
C PRO A 205 13.98 3.65 -10.49
N TYR A 206 12.91 3.72 -9.69
CA TYR A 206 11.59 3.16 -9.96
C TYR A 206 10.57 4.20 -10.47
N GLY A 207 11.00 5.44 -10.69
CA GLY A 207 10.16 6.49 -11.24
C GLY A 207 9.86 6.18 -12.71
N GLU A 208 8.62 5.82 -13.03
CA GLU A 208 8.16 5.91 -14.41
C GLU A 208 8.30 7.37 -14.86
N GLY A 209 9.11 7.59 -15.90
CA GLY A 209 9.38 8.92 -16.43
C GLY A 209 8.10 9.74 -16.58
N ASN A 210 8.14 10.99 -16.12
CA ASN A 210 7.06 11.96 -16.22
C ASN A 210 6.43 11.95 -17.63
N GLY A 211 5.29 11.29 -17.78
CA GLY A 211 4.41 11.45 -18.93
C GLY A 211 3.86 10.15 -19.49
N ARG A 212 2.66 9.75 -19.05
CA ARG A 212 1.55 9.28 -19.92
C ARG A 212 0.29 8.78 -19.23
N PHE A 213 0.14 8.83 -17.90
CA PHE A 213 -1.10 8.36 -17.25
C PHE A 213 -2.24 9.40 -17.19
N GLY A 214 -2.01 10.67 -17.58
CA GLY A 214 -2.97 11.77 -17.42
C GLY A 214 -3.57 12.38 -18.70
N ARG A 215 -3.36 11.81 -19.90
CA ARG A 215 -3.81 12.43 -21.18
C ARG A 215 -4.70 11.54 -22.06
N ARG A 216 -5.50 10.64 -21.48
CA ARG A 216 -6.38 9.75 -22.28
C ARG A 216 -7.84 9.63 -21.81
N PHE A 217 -8.34 10.59 -21.04
CA PHE A 217 -9.76 10.66 -20.66
C PHE A 217 -10.42 12.03 -20.88
N ASP A 218 -9.93 12.80 -21.86
CA ASP A 218 -10.54 14.09 -22.25
C ASP A 218 -11.13 14.11 -23.68
N ARG A 219 -11.29 12.94 -24.34
CA ARG A 219 -12.05 12.85 -25.59
C ARG A 219 -12.78 11.52 -25.68
N CYS A 220 -14.01 11.50 -25.19
CA CYS A 220 -15.22 10.86 -25.72
C CYS A 220 -16.38 11.16 -24.76
#